data_AF-A0A1F7FHJ1-F1
#
_entry.id   AF-A0A1F7FHJ1-F1
#
_cell.length_a   1.000
_cell.length_b   1.000
_cell.length_c   1.000
_cell.angle_alpha   90.00
_cell.angle_beta   90.00
_cell.angle_gamma   90.00
#
_symmetry.space_group_name_H-M   'P 1'
#
loop_
_entity.id
_entity.type
_entity.pdbx_description
1 polymer ?
#
loop_
_entity_poly.entity_id
_entity_poly.type
_entity_poly.pdbx_seq_one_letter_code
_entity_poly.pdbx_strand_id
1 'polypeptide(L)'
;MLFAQEKKQEPAYVGPGKCKMCHNAKAKGEQYAKWQGEKHSKAFQTLQGEEAAALANKMKIVDASTDPKCLKCHITDAFIQKDGVSCETCHGPGSLYKTMPVMKDKKKAMELGLIEPAKELCVKCHNPESPTYKPFTYEDAIKIVMHPNPQRKKEE
;
A
#
# COMPACT_ATOMS: atom_id res chain seq x y z
N MET A 1 -0.15 5.02 44.35
CA MET A 1 -0.45 5.82 43.14
C MET A 1 -0.38 4.86 41.96
N LEU A 2 -1.53 4.54 41.36
CA LEU A 2 -1.62 3.69 40.17
C LEU A 2 -1.18 4.54 38.98
N PHE A 3 -0.02 4.24 38.40
CA PHE A 3 0.40 4.83 37.13
C PHE A 3 -0.52 4.27 36.05
N ALA A 4 -1.39 5.11 35.49
CA ALA A 4 -2.08 4.79 34.25
C ALA A 4 -1.03 4.66 33.15
N GLN A 5 -0.82 3.44 32.63
CA GLN A 5 -0.13 3.28 31.36
C GLN A 5 -0.97 3.97 30.29
N GLU A 6 -0.47 5.07 29.72
CA GLU A 6 -1.05 5.64 28.51
C GLU A 6 -1.02 4.57 27.42
N LYS A 7 -2.20 4.07 27.03
CA LYS A 7 -2.33 3.12 25.94
C LYS A 7 -1.95 3.85 24.65
N LYS A 8 -0.75 3.61 24.14
CA LYS A 8 -0.30 4.16 22.85
C LYS A 8 -1.35 3.78 21.79
N GLN A 9 -1.94 4.77 21.14
CA GLN A 9 -2.92 4.54 20.08
C GLN A 9 -2.26 3.73 18.95
N GLU A 10 -2.91 2.66 18.51
CA GLU A 10 -2.43 1.88 17.36
C GLU A 10 -2.69 2.63 16.05
N PRO A 11 -1.73 2.65 15.10
CA PRO A 11 -1.95 3.20 13.77
C PRO A 11 -3.07 2.47 13.03
N ALA A 12 -3.87 3.21 12.28
CA ALA A 12 -5.01 2.71 11.52
C ALA A 12 -4.92 3.20 10.07
N TYR A 13 -5.48 2.41 9.15
CA TYR A 13 -5.58 2.76 7.75
C TYR A 13 -6.56 3.93 7.55
N VAL A 14 -6.24 4.86 6.67
CA VAL A 14 -7.05 6.06 6.42
C VAL A 14 -7.48 6.23 4.97
N GLY A 15 -6.96 5.38 4.08
CA GLY A 15 -7.26 5.40 2.66
C GLY A 15 -6.45 6.42 1.88
N PRO A 16 -6.27 6.18 0.57
CA PRO A 16 -5.41 6.99 -0.29
C PRO A 16 -5.95 8.42 -0.49
N GLY A 17 -7.26 8.63 -0.27
CA GLY A 17 -7.88 9.95 -0.32
C GLY A 17 -7.26 10.95 0.67
N LYS A 18 -6.79 10.50 1.84
CA LYS A 18 -6.10 11.39 2.78
C LYS A 18 -4.69 11.75 2.31
N CYS A 19 -4.00 10.83 1.65
CA CYS A 19 -2.69 11.05 1.05
C CYS A 19 -2.77 12.04 -0.12
N LYS A 20 -3.81 11.91 -0.96
CA LYS A 20 -4.08 12.75 -2.14
C LYS A 20 -4.00 14.25 -1.85
N MET A 21 -4.51 14.67 -0.69
CA MET A 21 -4.59 16.09 -0.31
C MET A 21 -3.23 16.80 -0.40
N CYS A 22 -2.13 16.09 -0.13
CA CYS A 22 -0.77 16.65 -0.16
C CYS A 22 0.12 16.04 -1.27
N HIS A 23 -0.14 14.80 -1.68
CA HIS A 23 0.69 14.01 -2.61
C HIS A 23 0.19 14.00 -4.06
N ASN A 24 -0.61 14.98 -4.47
CA ASN A 24 -1.10 15.09 -5.85
C ASN A 24 -0.50 16.28 -6.63
N ALA A 25 0.35 17.09 -5.99
CA ALA A 25 0.92 18.27 -6.62
C ALA A 25 2.02 17.89 -7.64
N LYS A 26 1.95 18.44 -8.86
CA LYS A 26 2.96 18.27 -9.93
C LYS A 26 4.37 18.57 -9.44
N ALA A 27 4.52 19.71 -8.79
CA ALA A 27 5.79 20.19 -8.27
C ALA A 27 6.41 19.23 -7.24
N LYS A 28 5.60 18.38 -6.59
CA LYS A 28 6.04 17.40 -5.60
C LYS A 28 6.07 15.97 -6.13
N GLY A 29 5.89 15.77 -7.44
CA GLY A 29 6.08 14.47 -8.09
C GLY A 29 4.79 13.70 -8.40
N GLU A 30 3.60 14.26 -8.14
CA GLU A 30 2.30 13.68 -8.54
C GLU A 30 2.09 12.23 -8.05
N GLN A 31 2.55 11.90 -6.85
CA GLN A 31 2.58 10.50 -6.37
C GLN A 31 1.21 9.81 -6.43
N TYR A 32 0.15 10.50 -5.98
CA TYR A 32 -1.20 9.96 -6.00
C TYR A 32 -1.68 9.67 -7.43
N ALA A 33 -1.51 10.60 -8.36
CA ALA A 33 -1.93 10.43 -9.74
C ALA A 33 -1.17 9.28 -10.43
N LYS A 34 0.14 9.17 -10.17
CA LYS A 34 0.96 8.05 -10.66
C LYS A 34 0.45 6.71 -10.10
N TRP A 35 0.35 6.58 -8.77
CA TRP A 35 -0.19 5.37 -8.13
C TRP A 35 -1.57 4.99 -8.69
N GLN A 36 -2.46 5.98 -8.86
CA GLN A 36 -3.81 5.74 -9.38
C GLN A 36 -3.79 5.20 -10.82
N GLY A 37 -2.80 5.59 -11.63
CA GLY A 37 -2.61 5.06 -12.99
C GLY A 37 -2.08 3.62 -13.03
N GLU A 38 -1.35 3.19 -12.00
CA GLU A 38 -0.66 1.91 -11.95
C GLU A 38 -1.56 0.69 -11.64
N LYS A 39 -0.99 -0.51 -11.72
CA LYS A 39 -1.70 -1.77 -11.47
C LYS A 39 -2.13 -1.97 -10.02
N HIS A 40 -1.38 -1.44 -9.06
CA HIS A 40 -1.66 -1.64 -7.64
C HIS A 40 -3.01 -1.03 -7.20
N SER A 41 -3.35 0.18 -7.68
CA SER A 41 -4.65 0.81 -7.42
C SER A 41 -5.84 0.03 -8.02
N LYS A 42 -5.57 -0.85 -8.99
CA LYS A 42 -6.54 -1.69 -9.70
C LYS A 42 -6.51 -3.14 -9.22
N ALA A 43 -5.65 -3.49 -8.26
CA ALA A 43 -5.43 -4.88 -7.85
C ALA A 43 -6.72 -5.56 -7.39
N PHE A 44 -7.57 -4.89 -6.63
CA PHE A 44 -8.85 -5.47 -6.23
C PHE A 44 -9.77 -5.78 -7.41
N GLN A 45 -9.80 -4.89 -8.41
CA GLN A 45 -10.66 -5.05 -9.59
C GLN A 45 -10.30 -6.31 -10.39
N THR A 46 -9.03 -6.73 -10.37
CA THR A 46 -8.63 -7.97 -11.06
C THR A 46 -9.27 -9.22 -10.47
N LEU A 47 -9.69 -9.19 -9.19
CA LEU A 47 -10.38 -10.30 -8.54
C LEU A 47 -11.85 -10.42 -8.95
N GLN A 48 -12.39 -9.42 -9.62
CA GLN A 48 -13.81 -9.35 -10.02
C GLN A 48 -14.04 -9.78 -11.47
N GLY A 49 -12.97 -10.14 -12.20
CA GLY A 49 -13.03 -10.52 -13.61
C GLY A 49 -13.19 -12.03 -13.84
N GLU A 50 -13.51 -12.41 -15.08
CA GLU A 50 -13.72 -13.81 -15.48
C GLU A 50 -12.48 -14.69 -15.26
N GLU A 51 -11.28 -14.16 -15.50
CA GLU A 51 -10.03 -14.90 -15.26
C GLU A 51 -9.87 -15.30 -13.77
N ALA A 52 -10.20 -14.38 -12.86
CA ALA A 52 -10.15 -14.64 -11.43
C ALA A 52 -11.23 -15.64 -11.01
N ALA A 53 -12.45 -15.55 -11.56
CA ALA A 53 -13.51 -16.52 -11.31
C ALA A 53 -13.12 -17.93 -11.80
N ALA A 54 -12.54 -18.05 -13.00
CA ALA A 54 -12.07 -19.32 -13.54
C ALA A 54 -10.96 -19.94 -12.66
N LEU A 55 -10.04 -19.12 -12.15
CA LEU A 55 -9.00 -19.57 -11.24
C LEU A 55 -9.56 -19.97 -9.87
N ALA A 56 -10.48 -19.17 -9.32
CA ALA A 56 -11.16 -19.45 -8.05
C ALA A 56 -11.86 -20.82 -8.11
N ASN A 57 -12.59 -21.10 -9.20
CA ASN A 57 -13.23 -22.39 -9.43
C ASN A 57 -12.23 -23.56 -9.41
N LYS A 58 -11.08 -23.43 -10.08
CA LYS A 58 -10.02 -24.45 -10.06
C LYS A 58 -9.45 -24.67 -8.66
N MET A 59 -9.40 -23.61 -7.87
CA MET A 59 -8.90 -23.61 -6.49
C MET A 59 -9.99 -23.97 -5.46
N LYS A 60 -11.23 -24.24 -5.90
CA LYS A 60 -12.40 -24.47 -5.04
C LYS A 60 -12.69 -23.29 -4.09
N ILE A 61 -12.44 -22.07 -4.55
CA ILE A 61 -12.79 -20.81 -3.92
C ILE A 61 -14.08 -20.31 -4.56
N VAL A 62 -15.06 -19.90 -3.74
CA VAL A 62 -16.37 -19.43 -4.24
C VAL A 62 -16.22 -18.08 -4.94
N ASP A 63 -15.52 -17.14 -4.30
CA ASP A 63 -15.33 -15.78 -4.82
C ASP A 63 -13.96 -15.25 -4.40
N ALA A 64 -13.08 -15.03 -5.38
CA ALA A 64 -11.75 -14.48 -5.15
C ALA A 64 -11.79 -13.08 -4.51
N SER A 65 -12.84 -12.30 -4.76
CA SER A 65 -12.97 -10.93 -4.25
C SER A 65 -13.36 -10.84 -2.78
N THR A 66 -13.65 -11.99 -2.14
CA THR A 66 -13.96 -12.08 -0.71
C THR A 66 -13.06 -13.07 0.04
N ASP A 67 -12.34 -13.95 -0.67
CA ASP A 67 -11.46 -14.95 -0.05
C ASP A 67 -10.16 -14.32 0.49
N PRO A 68 -9.82 -14.50 1.78
CA PRO A 68 -8.59 -13.97 2.37
C PRO A 68 -7.29 -14.37 1.66
N LYS A 69 -7.26 -15.54 0.99
CA LYS A 69 -6.09 -16.00 0.23
C LYS A 69 -5.77 -15.10 -0.96
N CYS A 70 -6.78 -14.46 -1.53
CA CYS A 70 -6.64 -13.50 -2.62
C CYS A 70 -6.47 -12.08 -2.08
N LEU A 71 -7.27 -11.70 -1.07
CA LEU A 71 -7.25 -10.36 -0.51
C LEU A 71 -5.90 -9.98 0.13
N LYS A 72 -5.14 -10.94 0.70
CA LYS A 72 -3.82 -10.68 1.30
C LYS A 72 -2.82 -9.94 0.39
N CYS A 73 -2.99 -10.02 -0.93
CA CYS A 73 -2.12 -9.38 -1.91
C CYS A 73 -2.82 -8.33 -2.78
N HIS A 74 -4.15 -8.31 -2.81
CA HIS A 74 -4.93 -7.48 -3.73
C HIS A 74 -5.55 -6.25 -3.07
N ILE A 75 -5.50 -6.16 -1.74
CA ILE A 75 -5.99 -5.00 -0.99
C ILE A 75 -5.02 -4.60 0.11
N THR A 76 -5.10 -3.35 0.55
CA THR A 76 -4.42 -2.90 1.77
C THR A 76 -5.16 -3.32 3.03
N ASP A 77 -6.47 -3.11 3.06
CA ASP A 77 -7.34 -3.39 4.20
C ASP A 77 -8.80 -3.45 3.75
N ALA A 78 -9.63 -4.20 4.48
CA ALA A 78 -11.06 -4.34 4.18
C ALA A 78 -11.81 -2.99 4.18
N PHE A 79 -11.41 -2.04 5.04
CA PHE A 79 -11.99 -0.70 5.10
C PHE A 79 -11.85 0.08 3.77
N ILE A 80 -10.75 -0.16 3.04
CA ILE A 80 -10.41 0.50 1.77
C ILE A 80 -10.26 -0.51 0.63
N GLN A 81 -11.02 -1.61 0.69
CA GLN A 81 -10.93 -2.74 -0.23
C GLN A 81 -10.94 -2.31 -1.72
N LYS A 82 -11.80 -1.36 -2.07
CA LYS A 82 -11.97 -0.88 -3.45
C LYS A 82 -10.76 -0.13 -4.01
N ASP A 83 -9.87 0.38 -3.14
CA ASP A 83 -8.65 1.08 -3.54
C ASP A 83 -7.52 0.12 -3.92
N GLY A 84 -7.71 -1.20 -3.76
CA GLY A 84 -6.70 -2.20 -4.04
C GLY A 84 -5.48 -2.06 -3.12
N VAL A 85 -4.29 -2.24 -3.70
CA VAL A 85 -3.02 -2.01 -3.02
C VAL A 85 -2.75 -0.50 -3.01
N SER A 86 -3.11 0.13 -1.90
CA SER A 86 -3.02 1.57 -1.65
C SER A 86 -1.63 1.99 -1.12
N CYS A 87 -1.46 3.31 -0.93
CA CYS A 87 -0.29 3.95 -0.33
C CYS A 87 0.19 3.23 0.94
N GLU A 88 -0.75 2.84 1.80
CA GLU A 88 -0.48 2.34 3.14
C GLU A 88 -0.03 0.88 3.17
N THR A 89 -0.14 0.13 2.06
CA THR A 89 0.55 -1.17 1.93
C THR A 89 2.06 -0.97 1.91
N CYS A 90 2.54 0.10 1.28
CA CYS A 90 3.98 0.42 1.17
C CYS A 90 4.48 1.31 2.30
N HIS A 91 3.66 2.26 2.72
CA HIS A 91 4.04 3.31 3.66
C HIS A 91 3.48 3.11 5.08
N GLY A 92 2.77 2.01 5.34
CA GLY A 92 2.16 1.72 6.63
C GLY A 92 0.91 2.57 6.93
N PRO A 93 0.17 2.26 8.01
CA PRO A 93 -1.10 2.92 8.33
C PRO A 93 -0.92 4.39 8.72
N GLY A 94 -1.62 5.29 8.03
CA GLY A 94 -1.38 6.72 8.04
C GLY A 94 -2.04 7.52 9.15
N SER A 95 -2.86 6.91 10.02
CA SER A 95 -3.68 7.67 10.98
C SER A 95 -2.89 8.61 11.87
N LEU A 96 -1.69 8.21 12.29
CA LEU A 96 -0.86 8.96 13.25
C LEU A 96 0.18 9.87 12.59
N TYR A 97 0.57 9.61 11.32
CA TYR A 97 1.59 10.42 10.64
C TYR A 97 1.05 11.32 9.52
N LYS A 98 -0.22 11.23 9.14
CA LYS A 98 -0.82 12.00 8.03
C LYS A 98 -0.83 13.53 8.21
N THR A 99 -0.62 14.04 9.43
CA THR A 99 -0.68 15.47 9.69
C THR A 99 0.60 16.15 9.20
N MET A 100 0.48 17.36 8.66
CA MET A 100 1.62 18.10 8.10
C MET A 100 2.78 18.28 9.10
N PRO A 101 2.57 18.61 10.39
CA PRO A 101 3.67 18.74 11.34
C PRO A 101 4.44 17.44 11.54
N VAL A 102 3.75 16.30 11.58
CA VAL A 102 4.39 14.98 11.73
C VAL A 102 5.08 14.56 10.44
N MET A 103 4.41 14.66 9.29
CA MET A 103 4.94 14.18 8.01
C MET A 103 6.18 14.96 7.53
N LYS A 104 6.35 16.21 7.96
CA LYS A 104 7.57 16.99 7.70
C LYS A 104 8.78 16.48 8.51
N ASP A 105 8.54 15.83 9.64
CA ASP A 105 9.56 15.19 10.47
C ASP A 105 9.56 13.68 10.18
N LYS A 106 10.43 13.26 9.24
CA LYS A 106 10.53 11.86 8.80
C LYS A 106 10.70 10.90 9.98
N LYS A 107 11.59 11.23 10.93
CA LYS A 107 11.89 10.37 12.07
C LYS A 107 10.63 10.19 12.93
N LYS A 108 9.95 11.28 13.24
CA LYS A 108 8.70 11.22 14.02
C LYS A 108 7.58 10.50 13.27
N ALA A 109 7.47 10.68 11.95
CA ALA A 109 6.52 9.93 11.14
C ALA A 109 6.79 8.41 11.20
N MET A 110 8.06 7.99 11.13
CA MET A 110 8.47 6.59 11.22
C MET A 110 8.17 6.00 12.61
N GLU A 111 8.42 6.74 13.69
CA GLU A 111 8.06 6.35 15.07
C GLU A 111 6.54 6.17 15.26
N LEU A 112 5.74 6.77 14.38
CA LEU A 112 4.28 6.76 14.38
C LEU A 112 3.68 5.84 13.30
N GLY A 113 4.51 5.06 12.60
CA GLY A 113 4.05 3.99 11.70
C GLY A 113 4.33 4.20 10.21
N LEU A 114 5.01 5.28 9.81
CA LEU A 114 5.48 5.43 8.44
C LEU A 114 6.55 4.37 8.13
N ILE A 115 6.40 3.69 7.01
CA ILE A 115 7.35 2.70 6.51
C ILE A 115 8.04 3.25 5.27
N GLU A 116 9.37 3.10 5.21
CA GLU A 116 10.11 3.19 3.95
C GLU A 116 10.15 1.81 3.31
N PRO A 117 9.49 1.62 2.15
CA PRO A 117 9.35 0.30 1.57
C PRO A 117 10.71 -0.23 1.10
N ALA A 118 11.03 -1.45 1.52
CA ALA A 118 12.20 -2.20 1.09
C ALA A 118 11.81 -3.38 0.20
N LYS A 119 12.79 -4.04 -0.42
CA LYS A 119 12.58 -5.17 -1.36
C LYS A 119 11.76 -6.30 -0.73
N GLU A 120 11.96 -6.54 0.56
CA GLU A 120 11.30 -7.59 1.35
C GLU A 120 9.79 -7.40 1.38
N LEU A 121 9.31 -6.16 1.35
CA LEU A 121 7.87 -5.88 1.28
C LEU A 121 7.28 -6.37 -0.05
N CYS A 122 7.95 -6.10 -1.17
CA CYS A 122 7.45 -6.42 -2.50
C CYS A 122 7.25 -7.94 -2.67
N VAL A 123 8.21 -8.72 -2.15
CA VAL A 123 8.18 -10.18 -2.26
C VAL A 123 7.21 -10.86 -1.29
N LYS A 124 6.50 -10.12 -0.42
CA LYS A 124 5.37 -10.68 0.34
C LYS A 124 4.18 -11.05 -0.55
N CYS A 125 4.06 -10.38 -1.71
CA CYS A 125 3.01 -10.65 -2.69
C CYS A 125 3.57 -11.17 -4.02
N HIS A 126 4.73 -10.64 -4.46
CA HIS A 126 5.40 -11.06 -5.67
C HIS A 126 6.27 -12.31 -5.42
N ASN A 127 5.62 -13.43 -5.11
CA ASN A 127 6.28 -14.71 -4.82
C ASN A 127 5.49 -15.92 -5.37
N PRO A 128 6.09 -17.12 -5.37
CA PRO A 128 5.45 -18.34 -5.87
C PRO A 128 4.19 -18.81 -5.15
N GLU A 129 3.81 -18.24 -4.00
CA GLU A 129 2.52 -18.55 -3.37
C GLU A 129 1.34 -17.97 -4.15
N SER A 130 1.58 -16.96 -4.99
CA SER A 130 0.55 -16.45 -5.90
C SER A 130 0.26 -17.49 -6.98
N PRO A 131 -1.01 -17.90 -7.18
CA PRO A 131 -1.37 -18.88 -8.21
C PRO A 131 -1.14 -18.37 -9.64
N THR A 132 -0.88 -17.06 -9.81
CA THR A 132 -0.55 -16.42 -11.08
C THR A 132 0.87 -15.83 -11.09
N TYR A 133 1.74 -16.33 -10.21
CA TYR A 133 3.10 -15.83 -10.07
C TYR A 133 3.84 -15.80 -11.41
N LYS A 134 4.47 -14.67 -11.68
CA LYS A 134 5.43 -14.48 -12.77
C LYS A 134 6.78 -14.09 -12.15
N PRO A 135 7.92 -14.48 -12.76
CA PRO A 135 9.23 -14.05 -12.30
C PRO A 135 9.27 -12.55 -12.04
N PHE A 136 9.76 -12.19 -10.85
CA PHE A 136 9.77 -10.81 -10.36
C PHE A 136 11.19 -10.31 -10.18
N THR A 137 11.53 -9.22 -10.86
CA THR A 137 12.80 -8.51 -10.74
C THR A 137 12.56 -7.19 -10.04
N TYR A 138 12.99 -7.08 -8.79
CA TYR A 138 12.72 -5.89 -7.96
C TYR A 138 13.29 -4.62 -8.58
N GLU A 139 14.50 -4.70 -9.12
CA GLU A 139 15.26 -3.58 -9.67
C GLU A 139 14.58 -2.96 -10.89
N ASP A 140 13.78 -3.74 -11.63
CA ASP A 140 12.98 -3.24 -12.75
C ASP A 140 11.59 -2.80 -12.31
N ALA A 141 10.95 -3.55 -11.42
CA ALA A 141 9.63 -3.21 -10.90
C ALA A 141 9.62 -1.90 -10.13
N ILE A 142 10.67 -1.63 -9.33
CA ILE A 142 10.75 -0.40 -8.53
C ILE A 142 10.82 0.85 -9.41
N LYS A 143 11.42 0.78 -10.61
CA LYS A 143 11.49 1.90 -11.55
C LYS A 143 10.11 2.32 -12.07
N ILE A 144 9.15 1.41 -12.08
CA ILE A 144 7.77 1.65 -12.53
C ILE A 144 6.97 2.32 -11.43
N VAL A 145 7.04 1.79 -10.20
CA VAL A 145 6.19 2.23 -9.09
C VAL A 145 6.78 3.39 -8.28
N MET A 146 8.10 3.60 -8.31
CA MET A 146 8.71 4.67 -7.51
C MET A 146 8.19 6.05 -7.91
N HIS A 147 7.88 6.86 -6.92
CA HIS A 147 7.34 8.21 -7.10
C HIS A 147 8.02 9.20 -6.15
N PRO A 148 9.31 9.51 -6.38
CA PRO A 148 10.06 10.41 -5.50
C PRO A 148 9.51 11.83 -5.58
N ASN A 149 9.64 12.57 -4.48
CA ASN A 149 9.42 14.02 -4.49
C ASN A 149 10.66 14.71 -5.07
N PRO A 150 10.58 15.34 -6.26
CA PRO A 150 11.74 15.95 -6.91
C PRO A 150 12.30 17.16 -6.16
N GLN A 151 11.54 17.75 -5.23
CA GLN A 151 11.98 18.87 -4.41
C GLN A 151 12.71 18.42 -3.14
N ARG A 152 12.60 17.14 -2.75
CA ARG A 152 13.30 16.63 -1.59
C ARG A 152 14.76 16.42 -2.01
N LYS A 153 15.69 17.08 -1.30
CA LYS A 153 17.12 16.76 -1.44
C LYS A 153 17.29 15.26 -1.16
N LYS A 154 18.07 14.56 -1.97
CA LYS A 154 18.49 13.19 -1.62
C LYS A 154 19.21 13.30 -0.27
N GLU A 155 18.66 12.63 0.74
CA GLU A 155 19.37 12.44 2.00
C GLU A 155 20.58 11.56 1.64
N GLU A 156 21.79 12.06 1.88
CA GLU A 156 23.07 11.35 1.69
C GLU A 156 23.19 10.16 2.65
#